data_AF-A0A5Q0GER1-F1
#
_entry.id   AF-A0A5Q0GER1-F1
#
_cell.length_a   1.000
_cell.length_b   1.000
_cell.length_c   1.000
_cell.angle_alpha   90.00
_cell.angle_beta   90.00
_cell.angle_gamma   90.00
#
_symmetry.space_group_name_H-M   'P 1'
#
loop_
_entity.id
_entity.type
_entity.pdbx_description
1 polymer ?
#
loop_
_entity_poly.entity_id
_entity_poly.type
_entity_poly.pdbx_seq_one_letter_code
_entity_poly.pdbx_strand_id
1 'polypeptide(L)' 'MTEEEMKNLHSKIDVGVKAAIAAAIERHRKLGQLISIMQDGKVVTLTADEITAIQANNI' A
#
# COMPACT_ATOMS: atom_id res chain seq x y z
N MET A 1 3.51 -21.44 20.73
CA MET A 1 2.79 -20.67 19.71
C MET A 1 1.97 -21.62 18.88
N THR A 2 0.65 -21.46 18.91
CA THR A 2 -0.27 -22.23 18.06
C THR A 2 -0.39 -21.57 16.69
N GLU A 3 -0.89 -22.33 15.71
CA GLU A 3 -1.06 -21.85 14.33
C GLU A 3 -2.07 -20.68 14.24
N GLU A 4 -3.05 -20.64 15.14
CA GLU A 4 -4.01 -19.53 15.27
C GLU A 4 -3.36 -18.23 15.78
N GLU A 5 -2.45 -18.32 16.74
CA GLU A 5 -1.73 -17.16 17.28
C GLU A 5 -0.85 -16.52 16.19
N MET A 6 -0.23 -17.33 15.34
CA MET A 6 0.56 -16.89 14.19
C MET A 6 -0.29 -16.17 13.13
N LYS A 7 -1.47 -16.72 12.79
CA LYS A 7 -2.39 -16.09 11.83
C LYS A 7 -2.91 -14.74 12.32
N ASN A 8 -3.27 -14.65 13.60
CA ASN A 8 -3.75 -13.40 14.19
C ASN A 8 -2.66 -12.33 14.25
N LEU A 9 -1.42 -12.73 14.54
CA LEU A 9 -0.30 -11.78 14.53
C LEU A 9 0.00 -11.27 13.12
N HIS A 10 0.07 -12.17 12.13
CA HIS A 10 0.26 -11.78 10.73
C HIS A 10 -0.87 -10.88 10.22
N SER A 11 -2.12 -11.15 10.59
CA SER A 11 -3.26 -10.30 10.19
C SER A 11 -3.16 -8.89 10.78
N LYS A 12 -2.78 -8.74 12.05
CA LYS A 12 -2.58 -7.41 12.66
C LYS A 12 -1.44 -6.64 12.00
N ILE A 13 -0.37 -7.32 11.62
CA ILE A 13 0.75 -6.71 10.90
C ILE A 13 0.30 -6.27 9.49
N ASP A 14 -0.41 -7.13 8.77
CA ASP A 14 -0.93 -6.83 7.43
C ASP A 14 -1.84 -5.59 7.43
N VAL A 15 -2.76 -5.50 8.40
CA VAL A 15 -3.65 -4.35 8.56
C VAL A 15 -2.86 -3.06 8.85
N GLY A 16 -1.89 -3.11 9.77
CA GLY A 16 -1.06 -1.96 10.11
C GLY A 16 -0.21 -1.48 8.93
N VAL A 17 0.38 -2.42 8.18
CA VAL A 17 1.19 -2.13 7.00
C VAL A 17 0.34 -1.53 5.89
N LYS A 18 -0.83 -2.10 5.59
CA LYS A 18 -1.77 -1.55 4.59
C LYS A 18 -2.23 -0.14 4.96
N ALA A 19 -2.54 0.09 6.22
CA ALA A 19 -2.95 1.41 6.70
C ALA A 19 -1.83 2.46 6.54
N ALA A 20 -0.58 2.11 6.89
CA ALA A 20 0.57 3.00 6.74
C ALA A 20 0.87 3.31 5.27
N ILE A 21 0.81 2.30 4.39
CA ILE A 21 1.00 2.45 2.95
C ILE A 21 -0.09 3.34 2.36
N ALA A 22 -1.37 3.10 2.70
CA ALA A 22 -2.48 3.91 2.23
C ALA A 22 -2.34 5.37 2.67
N ALA A 23 -1.95 5.63 3.92
CA ALA A 23 -1.74 6.98 4.44
C ALA A 23 -0.57 7.69 3.74
N ALA A 24 0.53 6.99 3.47
CA ALA A 24 1.67 7.52 2.73
C ALA A 24 1.28 7.87 1.29
N ILE A 25 0.60 6.96 0.60
CA ILE A 25 0.12 7.15 -0.77
C ILE A 25 -0.82 8.36 -0.85
N GLU A 26 -1.79 8.46 0.07
CA GLU A 26 -2.73 9.58 0.13
C GLU A 26 -2.02 10.92 0.42
N ARG A 27 -0.99 10.91 1.26
CA ARG A 27 -0.15 12.09 1.51
C ARG A 27 0.57 12.53 0.24
N HIS A 28 1.19 11.60 -0.49
CA HIS A 28 1.88 11.91 -1.74
C HIS A 28 0.91 12.40 -2.82
N ARG A 29 -0.30 11.81 -2.90
CA ARG A 29 -1.38 12.29 -3.76
C ARG A 29 -1.74 13.75 -3.48
N LYS A 30 -1.98 14.11 -2.21
CA LYS A 30 -2.33 15.49 -1.81
C LYS A 30 -1.21 16.49 -2.08
N LEU A 31 0.04 16.04 -2.02
CA LEU A 31 1.21 16.89 -2.26
C LEU A 31 1.60 16.97 -3.74
N GLY A 32 0.90 16.28 -4.64
CA GLY A 32 1.26 16.22 -6.06
C GLY A 32 2.60 15.52 -6.31
N GLN A 33 3.05 14.67 -5.38
CA GLN A 33 4.35 14.01 -5.47
C GLN A 33 4.24 12.69 -6.23
N LEU A 34 5.28 12.38 -6.98
CA LEU A 34 5.43 11.10 -7.66
C LEU A 34 5.79 10.01 -6.65
N ILE A 35 5.25 8.81 -6.85
CA ILE A 35 5.69 7.61 -6.13
C ILE A 35 6.18 6.58 -7.13
N SER A 36 7.18 5.78 -6.76
CA SER A 36 7.62 4.65 -7.56
C SER A 36 7.30 3.36 -6.82
N ILE A 37 6.55 2.47 -7.46
CA ILE A 37 6.15 1.17 -6.92
C ILE A 37 6.73 0.05 -7.77
N MET A 38 6.97 -1.11 -7.15
CA MET A 38 7.31 -2.32 -7.88
C MET A 38 6.00 -3.04 -8.24
N GLN A 39 5.68 -3.14 -9.52
CA GLN A 39 4.52 -3.84 -10.04
C GLN A 39 4.99 -4.83 -11.11
N ASP A 40 4.57 -6.10 -10.99
CA ASP A 40 4.92 -7.16 -11.95
C ASP A 40 6.43 -7.30 -12.22
N GLY A 41 7.25 -7.10 -11.19
CA GLY A 41 8.71 -7.16 -11.27
C GLY A 41 9.37 -5.96 -11.98
N LYS A 42 8.62 -4.90 -12.25
CA LYS A 42 9.12 -3.65 -12.84
C LYS A 42 8.82 -2.46 -11.93
N VAL A 43 9.74 -1.49 -11.93
CA VAL A 43 9.52 -0.22 -11.23
C VAL A 43 8.63 0.66 -12.12
N VAL A 44 7.45 1.01 -11.61
CA VAL A 44 6.50 1.92 -12.25
C VAL A 44 6.42 3.19 -11.41
N THR A 45 6.63 4.34 -12.04
CA THR A 45 6.44 5.64 -11.40
C THR A 45 5.04 6.14 -11.70
N LEU A 46 4.31 6.50 -10.65
CA LEU A 46 2.95 6.99 -10.71
C LEU A 46 2.91 8.46 -10.32
N THR A 47 2.18 9.22 -11.12
CA THR A 47 1.80 10.59 -10.79
C THR A 47 0.65 10.61 -9.78
N ALA A 48 0.43 11.76 -9.14
CA ALA A 48 -0.63 11.90 -8.15
C ALA A 48 -2.03 11.55 -8.68
N ASP A 49 -2.28 11.75 -9.98
CA ASP A 49 -3.55 11.42 -10.61
C ASP A 49 -3.70 9.89 -10.81
N GLU A 50 -2.61 9.21 -11.21
CA GLU A 50 -2.57 7.76 -11.41
C GLU A 50 -2.65 6.95 -10.11
N ILE A 51 -2.22 7.54 -8.99
CA ILE A 51 -2.38 6.95 -7.64
C ILE A 51 -3.85 6.61 -7.35
N THR A 52 -4.78 7.46 -7.78
CA THR A 52 -6.22 7.30 -7.53
C THR A 52 -6.77 6.01 -8.19
N ALA A 53 -6.20 5.61 -9.33
CA ALA A 53 -6.63 4.43 -10.07
C ALA A 53 -6.19 3.10 -9.41
N ILE A 54 -5.09 3.11 -8.65
CA ILE A 54 -4.58 1.89 -8.00
C ILE A 54 -5.31 1.56 -6.70
N GLN A 55 -5.72 2.58 -5.92
CA GLN A 55 -6.49 2.37 -4.69
C GLN A 55 -7.85 1.68 -4.95
N ALA A 56 -8.43 1.86 -6.15
CA ALA A 56 -9.71 1.26 -6.50
C ALA A 56 -9.61 -0.24 -6.84
N ASN A 57 -8.41 -0.75 -7.15
CA ASN A 57 -8.28 -2.08 -7.74
C ASN A 57 -7.72 -3.16 -6.81
N ASN A 58 -6.93 -2.88 -5.77
CA ASN A 58 -6.36 -3.94 -4.91
C ASN A 58 -5.83 -3.44 -3.54
N ILE A 59 -6.68 -2.90 -2.66
CA ILE A 59 -6.38 -2.85 -1.21
C ILE A 59 -7.40 -3.71 -0.45
#